data_AF-A0A543IWD8-F1
#
_entry.id   AF-A0A543IWD8-F1
#
_cell.length_a   1.000
_cell.length_b   1.000
_cell.length_c   1.000
_cell.angle_alpha   90.00
_cell.angle_beta   90.00
_cell.angle_gamma   90.00
#
_symmetry.space_group_name_H-M   'P 1'
#
loop_
_entity.id
_entity.type
_entity.pdbx_description
1 polymer ?
#
loop_
_entity_poly.entity_id
_entity_poly.type
_entity_poly.pdbx_seq_one_letter_code
_entity_poly.pdbx_strand_id
1 'polypeptide(L)'
;MTTAAMPAADVDLFADPVLADPYPAYRVLRDAGPAVYLPGYRVWVLARDREVRHALDHPEVFAATRPAGLFDGLTAGEAVRAPAWPACGHARARSVDGRPGEPAQRAAGGLLGGAVPAHRVPSDPAEPSACAPGARSWDESLRTIAAHRSLRTFAGLQAFITDQAERIVDDLVAYGSFDAVTELAHRFPLKTIGTLIGLPAESRPDLLLCAEASLQAHGPLDDHTVRALLDLEHVFALLVAELAAARAPEPAVLPTPTASVTAPVRRGGGTTPPDTFAAPPSGDVLGQAAIAHLLSSFAMPCVHTVAAGLTGMLWLLATHPGAWHALRADPSLVPAAVEESLRLETPVQTCARTTTRDVRIGDALIREGERVLLLLGAANRDPRKWPAPDRFDPHRNPTGHFVNGTQPTLARALAKVHLCAVLDALARRASHLYLDGRPRRRLTVGTRTFASLPLYVSAG
;
A
#
# COMPACT_ATOMS: atom_id res chain seq x y z
N MET A 1 -6.41 -15.25 -37.82
CA MET A 1 -5.14 -15.72 -37.24
C MET A 1 -5.43 -16.16 -35.82
N THR A 2 -5.41 -17.46 -35.58
CA THR A 2 -5.65 -18.08 -34.26
C THR A 2 -4.42 -17.80 -33.41
N THR A 3 -4.55 -16.94 -32.39
CA THR A 3 -3.49 -16.64 -31.43
C THR A 3 -3.14 -17.95 -30.71
N ALA A 4 -1.91 -18.45 -30.88
CA ALA A 4 -1.40 -19.57 -30.10
C ALA A 4 -1.50 -19.21 -28.60
N ALA A 5 -2.07 -20.10 -27.79
CA ALA A 5 -2.20 -19.88 -26.36
C ALA A 5 -0.79 -19.78 -25.73
N MET A 6 -0.52 -18.68 -25.04
CA MET A 6 0.74 -18.46 -24.33
C MET A 6 0.88 -19.51 -23.22
N PRO A 7 1.98 -20.29 -23.17
CA PRO A 7 2.23 -21.21 -22.07
C PRO A 7 2.32 -20.43 -20.76
N ALA A 8 1.70 -20.93 -19.70
CA ALA A 8 1.67 -20.21 -18.42
C ALA A 8 3.06 -19.98 -17.80
N ALA A 9 4.03 -20.84 -18.14
CA ALA A 9 5.42 -20.71 -17.73
C ALA A 9 6.16 -19.52 -18.39
N ASP A 10 5.64 -19.02 -19.51
CA ASP A 10 6.25 -17.92 -20.30
C ASP A 10 5.62 -16.55 -19.98
N VAL A 11 4.72 -16.48 -18.99
CA VAL A 11 4.08 -15.23 -18.57
C VAL A 11 5.10 -14.35 -17.87
N ASP A 12 5.42 -13.21 -18.48
CA ASP A 12 6.14 -12.10 -17.84
C ASP A 12 5.13 -11.21 -17.08
N LEU A 13 5.11 -11.31 -15.75
CA LEU A 13 4.18 -10.55 -14.91
C LEU A 13 4.52 -9.07 -14.78
N PHE A 14 5.74 -8.67 -15.13
CA PHE A 14 6.27 -7.33 -14.93
C PHE A 14 6.49 -6.58 -16.25
N ALA A 15 6.21 -7.19 -17.39
CA ALA A 15 6.19 -6.53 -18.67
C ALA A 15 5.12 -5.42 -18.71
N ASP A 16 5.48 -4.27 -19.28
CA ASP A 16 4.60 -3.11 -19.49
C ASP A 16 3.16 -3.46 -19.96
N PRO A 17 2.95 -4.31 -20.99
CA PRO A 17 1.59 -4.66 -21.42
C PRO A 17 0.80 -5.42 -20.34
N VAL A 18 1.46 -6.25 -19.52
CA VAL A 18 0.82 -6.98 -18.41
C VAL A 18 0.55 -6.06 -17.22
N LEU A 19 1.46 -5.13 -16.91
CA LEU A 19 1.22 -4.11 -15.89
C LEU A 19 0.06 -3.18 -16.26
N ALA A 20 -0.10 -2.86 -17.55
CA ALA A 20 -1.21 -2.06 -18.05
C ALA A 20 -2.56 -2.80 -17.96
N ASP A 21 -2.61 -4.03 -18.48
CA ASP A 21 -3.79 -4.91 -18.44
C ASP A 21 -3.40 -6.34 -18.01
N PRO A 22 -3.47 -6.66 -16.70
CA PRO A 22 -2.99 -7.94 -16.18
C PRO A 22 -3.99 -9.08 -16.37
N TYR A 23 -5.25 -8.79 -16.68
CA TYR A 23 -6.33 -9.76 -16.60
C TYR A 23 -6.21 -10.92 -17.61
N PRO A 24 -5.72 -10.72 -18.85
CA PRO A 24 -5.39 -11.82 -19.75
C PRO A 24 -4.34 -12.77 -19.16
N ALA A 25 -3.23 -12.24 -18.63
CA ALA A 25 -2.17 -13.04 -17.99
C ALA A 25 -2.67 -13.77 -16.74
N TYR A 26 -3.47 -13.10 -15.92
CA TYR A 26 -4.08 -13.71 -14.72
C TYR A 26 -5.02 -14.86 -15.08
N ARG A 27 -5.75 -14.76 -16.19
CA ARG A 27 -6.60 -15.86 -16.67
C ARG A 27 -5.78 -17.07 -17.08
N VAL A 28 -4.71 -16.85 -17.86
CA VAL A 28 -3.76 -17.92 -18.25
C VAL A 28 -3.23 -18.64 -17.00
N LEU A 29 -2.77 -17.89 -15.99
CA LEU A 29 -2.23 -18.46 -14.76
C LEU A 29 -3.28 -19.21 -13.93
N ARG A 30 -4.50 -18.68 -13.81
CA ARG A 30 -5.61 -19.39 -13.13
C ARG A 30 -5.99 -20.67 -13.83
N ASP A 31 -6.01 -20.69 -15.16
CA ASP A 31 -6.48 -21.84 -15.93
C ASP A 31 -5.42 -22.94 -16.02
N ALA A 32 -4.14 -22.57 -15.98
CA ALA A 32 -3.02 -23.50 -16.01
C ALA A 32 -2.95 -24.45 -14.80
N GLY A 33 -3.31 -24.00 -13.59
CA GLY A 33 -3.25 -24.86 -12.43
C GLY A 33 -3.48 -24.16 -11.09
N PRO A 34 -3.55 -24.93 -9.99
CA PRO A 34 -3.60 -24.38 -8.63
C PRO A 34 -2.28 -23.71 -8.22
N ALA A 35 -1.14 -24.20 -8.73
CA ALA A 35 0.17 -23.59 -8.57
C ALA A 35 0.92 -23.64 -9.90
N VAL A 36 1.53 -22.52 -10.31
CA VAL A 36 2.29 -22.39 -11.56
C VAL A 36 3.70 -21.93 -11.22
N TYR A 37 4.72 -22.63 -11.71
CA TYR A 37 6.09 -22.17 -11.56
C TYR A 37 6.47 -21.23 -12.71
N LEU A 38 6.93 -20.03 -12.40
CA LEU A 38 7.49 -19.10 -13.38
C LEU A 38 9.02 -19.19 -13.35
N PRO A 39 9.66 -19.91 -14.29
CA PRO A 39 11.11 -20.12 -14.28
C PRO A 39 11.88 -18.81 -14.43
N GLY A 40 11.34 -17.83 -15.16
CA GLY A 40 11.97 -16.51 -15.35
C GLY A 40 12.22 -15.73 -14.06
N TYR A 41 11.42 -15.97 -13.01
CA TYR A 41 11.59 -15.33 -11.70
C TYR A 41 11.91 -16.32 -10.59
N ARG A 42 12.02 -17.62 -10.91
CA ARG A 42 12.21 -18.71 -9.94
C ARG A 42 11.18 -18.68 -8.80
N VAL A 43 9.92 -18.39 -9.14
CA VAL A 43 8.84 -18.19 -8.16
C VAL A 43 7.64 -19.08 -8.48
N TRP A 44 7.00 -19.60 -7.45
CA TRP A 44 5.69 -20.24 -7.56
C TRP A 44 4.60 -19.18 -7.54
N VAL A 45 3.55 -19.36 -8.33
CA VAL A 45 2.43 -18.42 -8.44
C VAL A 45 1.13 -19.12 -8.08
N LEU A 46 0.39 -18.51 -7.14
CA LEU A 46 -0.97 -18.89 -6.79
C LEU A 46 -1.94 -17.79 -7.26
N ALA A 47 -2.84 -18.13 -8.18
CA ALA A 47 -3.73 -17.15 -8.82
C ALA A 47 -5.23 -17.38 -8.56
N ARG A 48 -5.60 -18.53 -7.99
CA ARG A 48 -6.97 -18.91 -7.66
C ARG A 48 -7.33 -18.49 -6.24
N ASP A 49 -8.61 -18.19 -5.99
CA ASP A 49 -9.08 -17.75 -4.66
C ASP A 49 -8.71 -18.77 -3.57
N ARG A 50 -8.99 -20.05 -3.82
CA ARG A 50 -8.77 -21.13 -2.84
C ARG A 50 -7.31 -21.20 -2.39
N GLU A 51 -6.37 -21.25 -3.34
CA GLU A 51 -4.95 -21.41 -3.03
C GLU A 51 -4.35 -20.15 -2.42
N VAL A 52 -4.73 -18.96 -2.90
CA VAL A 52 -4.31 -17.69 -2.30
C VAL A 52 -4.81 -17.59 -0.86
N ARG A 53 -6.08 -17.93 -0.61
CA ARG A 53 -6.66 -17.93 0.73
C ARG A 53 -5.96 -18.91 1.67
N HIS A 54 -5.74 -20.14 1.19
CA HIS A 54 -4.99 -21.13 1.95
C HIS A 54 -3.62 -20.60 2.37
N ALA A 55 -2.87 -19.98 1.46
CA ALA A 55 -1.56 -19.42 1.79
C ALA A 55 -1.64 -18.26 2.80
N LEU A 56 -2.69 -17.45 2.78
CA LEU A 56 -2.87 -16.34 3.74
C LEU A 56 -3.35 -16.82 5.13
N ASP A 57 -4.12 -17.91 5.18
CA ASP A 57 -4.65 -18.48 6.43
C ASP A 57 -3.62 -19.34 7.18
N HIS A 58 -2.48 -19.69 6.54
CA HIS A 58 -1.44 -20.56 7.08
C HIS A 58 -0.06 -19.85 7.11
N PRO A 59 0.10 -18.76 7.88
CA PRO A 59 1.35 -18.01 7.95
C PRO A 59 2.53 -18.82 8.52
N GLU A 60 2.25 -19.88 9.27
CA GLU A 60 3.24 -20.84 9.77
C GLU A 60 3.83 -21.71 8.65
N VAL A 61 3.13 -21.84 7.51
CA VAL A 61 3.60 -22.55 6.30
C VAL A 61 4.12 -21.57 5.27
N PHE A 62 3.41 -20.47 5.07
CA PHE A 62 3.72 -19.41 4.13
C PHE A 62 4.08 -18.15 4.92
N ALA A 63 5.34 -18.06 5.35
CA ALA A 63 5.81 -16.93 6.12
C ALA A 63 5.81 -15.65 5.26
N ALA A 64 5.40 -14.54 5.86
CA ALA A 64 5.54 -13.23 5.25
C ALA A 64 7.04 -12.91 5.11
N THR A 65 7.52 -12.74 3.88
CA THR A 65 8.87 -12.22 3.67
C THR A 65 8.92 -10.73 3.95
N ARG A 66 10.10 -10.24 4.38
CA ARG A 66 10.35 -8.81 4.52
C ARG A 66 10.09 -8.06 3.20
N PRO A 67 9.82 -6.73 3.25
CA PRO A 67 9.41 -5.93 2.10
C PRO A 67 10.47 -5.77 0.98
N ALA A 68 11.64 -6.38 1.07
CA ALA A 68 12.72 -6.19 0.10
C ALA A 68 12.60 -7.15 -1.11
N GLY A 69 11.53 -7.00 -1.89
CA GLY A 69 11.44 -7.47 -3.27
C GLY A 69 11.13 -8.96 -3.50
N LEU A 70 10.54 -9.27 -4.66
CA LEU A 70 10.38 -10.64 -5.17
C LEU A 70 11.71 -11.43 -5.18
N PHE A 71 12.84 -10.71 -5.20
CA PHE A 71 14.18 -11.17 -5.56
C PHE A 71 15.20 -11.19 -4.41
N ASP A 72 14.75 -11.09 -3.16
CA ASP A 72 15.64 -11.22 -2.00
C ASP A 72 16.35 -12.59 -2.04
N GLY A 73 17.68 -12.58 -2.12
CA GLY A 73 18.52 -13.79 -2.29
C GLY A 73 19.29 -13.91 -3.60
N LEU A 74 19.15 -13.00 -4.57
CA LEU A 74 20.16 -12.82 -5.61
C LEU A 74 21.24 -11.88 -5.06
N THR A 75 22.46 -12.38 -4.86
CA THR A 75 23.59 -11.45 -4.66
C THR A 75 23.68 -10.52 -5.87
N ALA A 76 24.18 -9.29 -5.70
CA ALA A 76 24.44 -8.38 -6.83
C ALA A 76 25.27 -9.06 -7.95
N GLY A 77 26.11 -10.04 -7.59
CA GLY A 77 26.85 -10.88 -8.55
C GLY A 77 26.04 -11.98 -9.24
N GLU A 78 24.96 -12.48 -8.66
CA GLU A 78 24.05 -13.47 -9.27
C GLU A 78 22.99 -12.79 -10.15
N ALA A 79 22.53 -11.60 -9.78
CA ALA A 79 21.72 -10.75 -10.65
C ALA A 79 22.48 -10.36 -11.95
N VAL A 80 23.80 -10.20 -11.86
CA VAL A 80 24.70 -9.91 -12.98
C VAL A 80 25.03 -11.16 -13.83
N ARG A 81 24.87 -12.37 -13.29
CA ARG A 81 25.12 -13.65 -14.00
C ARG A 81 23.88 -14.33 -14.54
N ALA A 82 22.68 -13.82 -14.23
CA ALA A 82 21.48 -14.20 -14.96
C ALA A 82 21.77 -13.99 -16.46
N PRO A 83 21.53 -15.00 -17.31
CA PRO A 83 21.93 -14.93 -18.71
C PRO A 83 21.38 -13.64 -19.29
N ALA A 84 22.28 -12.81 -19.81
CA ALA A 84 21.96 -11.58 -20.51
C ALA A 84 20.86 -11.91 -21.52
N TRP A 85 19.62 -11.52 -21.19
CA TRP A 85 18.46 -11.94 -21.93
C TRP A 85 18.56 -11.36 -23.34
N PRO A 86 18.75 -12.18 -24.38
CA PRO A 86 18.70 -11.68 -25.74
C PRO A 86 17.23 -11.43 -26.06
N ALA A 87 16.88 -10.18 -26.36
CA ALA A 87 15.59 -9.73 -26.95
C ALA A 87 14.47 -9.20 -26.02
N CYS A 88 14.76 -8.75 -24.79
CA CYS A 88 13.88 -7.76 -24.16
C CYS A 88 14.27 -6.37 -24.70
N GLY A 89 13.43 -5.78 -25.56
CA GLY A 89 13.66 -4.49 -26.22
C GLY A 89 13.80 -3.26 -25.30
N HIS A 90 14.04 -3.46 -24.01
CA HIS A 90 14.21 -2.42 -22.98
C HIS A 90 15.63 -1.82 -22.94
N ALA A 91 16.56 -2.28 -23.78
CA ALA A 91 17.97 -1.87 -23.79
C ALA A 91 18.29 -0.53 -24.52
N ARG A 92 17.36 0.43 -24.62
CA ARG A 92 17.68 1.75 -25.19
C ARG A 92 17.03 2.89 -24.41
N ALA A 93 17.51 3.15 -23.20
CA ALA A 93 17.41 4.49 -22.64
C ALA A 93 18.49 5.38 -23.28
N ARG A 94 18.06 6.34 -24.13
CA ARG A 94 18.92 7.48 -24.47
C ARG A 94 19.05 8.34 -23.22
N SER A 95 20.27 8.79 -22.91
CA SER A 95 20.47 9.85 -21.92
C SER A 95 19.74 11.12 -22.39
N VAL A 96 19.30 11.95 -21.44
CA VAL A 96 18.65 13.25 -21.69
C VAL A 96 19.53 14.18 -22.54
N ASP A 97 20.84 13.91 -22.63
CA ASP A 97 21.82 14.71 -23.38
C ASP A 97 22.37 14.04 -24.65
N GLY A 98 21.76 12.95 -25.14
CA GLY A 98 22.08 12.36 -26.43
C GLY A 98 23.49 11.73 -26.55
N ARG A 99 24.21 11.54 -25.44
CA ARG A 99 25.50 10.82 -25.41
C ARG A 99 25.32 9.38 -24.94
N PRO A 100 26.12 8.41 -25.44
CA PRO A 100 26.12 7.05 -24.89
C PRO A 100 26.58 7.11 -23.43
N GLY A 101 25.69 6.75 -22.50
CA GLY A 101 26.03 6.66 -21.08
C GLY A 101 26.88 5.43 -20.79
N GLU A 102 27.86 5.55 -19.90
CA GLU A 102 28.55 4.40 -19.32
C GLU A 102 27.55 3.43 -18.66
N PRO A 103 27.83 2.12 -18.62
CA PRO A 103 26.89 1.14 -18.06
C PRO A 103 26.58 1.46 -16.58
N ALA A 104 25.30 1.65 -16.26
CA ALA A 104 24.77 1.84 -14.90
C ALA A 104 25.24 0.74 -13.90
N GLN A 105 25.70 -0.39 -14.43
CA GLN A 105 26.31 -1.52 -13.73
C GLN A 105 27.53 -1.16 -12.85
N ARG A 106 28.34 -0.17 -13.21
CA ARG A 106 29.51 0.22 -12.38
C ARG A 106 29.13 1.10 -11.19
N ALA A 107 28.10 1.92 -11.30
CA ALA A 107 27.64 2.77 -10.20
C ALA A 107 26.99 1.93 -9.08
N ALA A 108 26.23 0.89 -9.43
CA ALA A 108 25.64 -0.05 -8.48
C ALA A 108 26.71 -0.86 -7.71
N GLY A 109 27.83 -1.22 -8.36
CA GLY A 109 28.93 -1.94 -7.73
C GLY A 109 29.69 -1.15 -6.65
N GLY A 110 29.69 0.18 -6.74
CA GLY A 110 30.28 1.06 -5.72
C GLY A 110 29.39 1.24 -4.49
N LEU A 111 28.08 1.39 -4.68
CA LEU A 111 27.10 1.53 -3.59
C LEU A 111 26.83 0.22 -2.83
N LEU A 112 26.87 -0.92 -3.52
CA LEU A 112 26.68 -2.25 -2.91
C LEU A 112 28.01 -2.90 -2.45
N GLY A 113 29.15 -2.34 -2.83
CA GLY A 113 30.50 -2.85 -2.49
C GLY A 113 31.04 -2.34 -1.16
N GLY A 114 30.42 -1.32 -0.57
CA GLY A 114 30.64 -0.98 0.83
C GLY A 114 29.99 -2.05 1.67
N ALA A 115 30.78 -2.89 2.34
CA ALA A 115 30.28 -3.79 3.36
C ALA A 115 29.45 -2.98 4.35
N VAL A 116 28.13 -3.07 4.26
CA VAL A 116 27.26 -2.83 5.40
C VAL A 116 27.85 -3.72 6.49
N PRO A 117 28.30 -3.16 7.63
CA PRO A 117 28.86 -3.99 8.68
C PRO A 117 27.83 -5.07 8.94
N ALA A 118 28.25 -6.33 8.88
CA ALA A 118 27.47 -7.44 9.36
C ALA A 118 27.29 -7.21 10.87
N HIS A 119 26.38 -6.32 11.25
CA HIS A 119 25.74 -6.40 12.53
C HIS A 119 25.18 -7.81 12.53
N ARG A 120 25.75 -8.67 13.37
CA ARG A 120 25.11 -9.92 13.80
C ARG A 120 23.70 -9.52 14.17
N VAL A 121 22.78 -9.73 13.25
CA VAL A 121 21.36 -9.58 13.48
C VAL A 121 21.07 -10.56 14.61
N PRO A 122 20.57 -10.11 15.77
CA PRO A 122 20.26 -11.01 16.86
C PRO A 122 19.40 -12.14 16.30
N SER A 123 19.80 -13.38 16.57
CA SER A 123 19.06 -14.60 16.27
C SER A 123 17.78 -14.74 17.10
N ASP A 124 17.32 -13.65 17.70
CA ASP A 124 16.07 -13.58 18.42
C ASP A 124 14.92 -13.46 17.41
N PRO A 125 13.76 -14.09 17.66
CA PRO A 125 12.62 -14.00 16.78
C PRO A 125 12.12 -12.55 16.75
N ALA A 126 12.61 -11.81 15.76
CA ALA A 126 12.32 -10.40 15.57
C ALA A 126 10.81 -10.19 15.44
N GLU A 127 10.33 -9.15 16.12
CA GLU A 127 8.94 -8.71 16.14
C GLU A 127 8.32 -8.64 14.73
N PRO A 128 7.01 -8.93 14.62
CA PRO A 128 6.38 -9.13 13.33
C PRO A 128 6.40 -7.86 12.48
N SER A 129 6.69 -8.02 11.18
CA SER A 129 6.46 -6.95 10.19
C SER A 129 4.99 -6.55 10.20
N ALA A 130 4.64 -5.40 9.60
CA ALA A 130 3.24 -4.93 9.47
C ALA A 130 2.26 -5.93 8.82
N CYS A 131 2.75 -7.06 8.28
CA CYS A 131 1.97 -8.18 7.75
C CYS A 131 1.84 -9.38 8.72
N ALA A 132 2.33 -9.30 9.96
CA ALA A 132 2.26 -10.39 10.93
C ALA A 132 1.63 -9.93 12.27
N PRO A 133 0.97 -10.84 13.01
CA PRO A 133 -0.11 -10.50 13.93
C PRO A 133 0.42 -10.18 15.33
N GLY A 134 0.28 -8.92 15.75
CA GLY A 134 0.37 -8.49 17.13
C GLY A 134 -0.78 -7.54 17.42
N ALA A 135 -1.83 -8.03 18.10
CA ALA A 135 -3.06 -7.30 18.36
C ALA A 135 -2.86 -6.19 19.41
N ARG A 136 -2.26 -5.06 19.02
CA ARG A 136 -2.51 -3.81 19.77
C ARG A 136 -3.95 -3.39 19.51
N SER A 137 -4.63 -2.92 20.56
CA SER A 137 -5.96 -2.34 20.39
C SER A 137 -5.88 -1.12 19.46
N TRP A 138 -6.93 -0.87 18.68
CA TRP A 138 -7.00 0.27 17.75
C TRP A 138 -6.68 1.60 18.45
N ASP A 139 -7.17 1.78 19.68
CA ASP A 139 -6.94 2.97 20.48
C ASP A 139 -5.48 3.09 20.94
N GLU A 140 -4.78 1.99 21.15
CA GLU A 140 -3.33 2.01 21.41
C GLU A 140 -2.56 2.42 20.16
N SER A 141 -2.85 1.81 19.00
CA SER A 141 -2.22 2.17 17.74
C SER A 141 -2.44 3.65 17.38
N LEU A 142 -3.67 4.13 17.53
CA LEU A 142 -4.00 5.54 17.29
C LEU A 142 -3.30 6.48 18.27
N ARG A 143 -3.14 6.10 19.54
CA ARG A 143 -2.38 6.90 20.51
C ARG A 143 -0.91 7.04 20.13
N THR A 144 -0.29 5.98 19.61
CA THR A 144 1.11 6.00 19.15
C THR A 144 1.29 6.82 17.88
N ILE A 145 0.35 6.67 16.94
CA ILE A 145 0.43 7.28 15.61
C ILE A 145 0.02 8.76 15.64
N ALA A 146 -1.04 9.11 16.37
CA ALA A 146 -1.66 10.42 16.28
C ALA A 146 -0.92 11.49 17.08
N ALA A 147 -0.40 12.50 16.37
CA ALA A 147 0.25 13.67 16.96
C ALA A 147 -0.75 14.54 17.75
N HIS A 148 -1.97 14.71 17.24
CA HIS A 148 -3.02 15.52 17.88
C HIS A 148 -3.93 14.69 18.78
N ARG A 149 -4.24 15.21 19.98
CA ARG A 149 -5.11 14.54 20.97
C ARG A 149 -6.48 14.17 20.43
N SER A 150 -7.11 15.04 19.62
CA SER A 150 -8.43 14.79 19.01
C SER A 150 -8.43 13.62 18.03
N LEU A 151 -7.28 13.31 17.42
CA LEU A 151 -7.12 12.22 16.45
C LEU A 151 -6.70 10.89 17.11
N ARG A 152 -6.53 10.86 18.44
CA ARG A 152 -6.18 9.65 19.20
C ARG A 152 -7.36 8.70 19.43
N THR A 153 -8.55 9.04 18.93
CA THR A 153 -9.73 8.18 18.93
C THR A 153 -10.16 7.90 17.51
N PHE A 154 -10.71 6.70 17.25
CA PHE A 154 -11.17 6.35 15.92
C PHE A 154 -12.30 7.28 15.44
N ALA A 155 -13.23 7.63 16.33
CA ALA A 155 -14.33 8.56 16.02
C ALA A 155 -13.83 9.96 15.66
N GLY A 156 -12.85 10.50 16.40
CA GLY A 156 -12.26 11.80 16.10
C GLY A 156 -11.52 11.83 14.77
N LEU A 157 -10.80 10.74 14.45
CA LEU A 157 -10.13 10.58 13.16
C LEU A 157 -11.13 10.43 12.01
N GLN A 158 -12.20 9.66 12.18
CA GLN A 158 -13.26 9.52 11.18
C GLN A 158 -13.95 10.85 10.89
N ALA A 159 -14.27 11.63 11.92
CA ALA A 159 -14.87 12.96 11.76
C ALA A 159 -13.92 13.90 11.00
N PHE A 160 -12.63 13.89 11.34
CA PHE A 160 -11.62 14.68 10.63
C PHE A 160 -11.51 14.30 9.15
N ILE A 161 -11.42 13.01 8.82
CA ILE A 161 -11.33 12.55 7.42
C ILE A 161 -12.59 12.94 6.64
N THR A 162 -13.77 12.82 7.26
CA THR A 162 -15.05 13.19 6.63
C THR A 162 -15.09 14.69 6.31
N ASP A 163 -14.71 15.53 7.25
CA ASP A 163 -14.61 16.98 7.07
C ASP A 163 -13.62 17.38 5.96
N GLN A 164 -12.45 16.72 5.90
CA GLN A 164 -11.50 16.95 4.80
C GLN A 164 -12.05 16.47 3.44
N ALA A 165 -12.81 15.37 3.41
CA ALA A 165 -13.43 14.84 2.18
C ALA A 165 -14.51 15.79 1.66
N GLU A 166 -15.33 16.35 2.53
CA GLU A 166 -16.37 17.29 2.13
C GLU A 166 -15.78 18.56 1.52
N ARG A 167 -14.73 19.13 2.14
CA ARG A 167 -14.06 20.32 1.60
C ARG A 167 -13.41 20.07 0.24
N ILE A 168 -12.67 18.98 0.09
CA ILE A 168 -12.01 18.71 -1.20
C ILE A 168 -13.05 18.44 -2.29
N VAL A 169 -14.15 17.74 -1.97
CA VAL A 169 -15.22 17.51 -2.94
C VAL A 169 -15.94 18.81 -3.31
N ASP A 170 -16.13 19.74 -2.37
CA ASP A 170 -16.67 21.07 -2.67
C ASP A 170 -15.84 21.83 -3.71
N ASP A 171 -14.52 21.85 -3.53
CA ASP A 171 -13.61 22.47 -4.49
C ASP A 171 -13.69 21.80 -5.86
N LEU A 172 -13.69 20.46 -5.91
CA LEU A 172 -13.75 19.69 -7.16
C LEU A 172 -15.08 19.90 -7.91
N VAL A 173 -16.20 19.98 -7.19
CA VAL A 173 -17.51 20.26 -7.79
C VAL A 173 -17.57 21.70 -8.32
N ALA A 174 -16.93 22.65 -7.64
CA ALA A 174 -16.84 24.03 -8.12
C ALA A 174 -15.97 24.16 -9.38
N TYR A 175 -14.90 23.37 -9.51
CA TYR A 175 -14.06 23.32 -10.72
C TYR A 175 -14.74 22.62 -11.90
N GLY A 176 -15.50 21.56 -11.61
CA GLY A 176 -16.14 20.70 -12.60
C GLY A 176 -15.17 19.70 -13.22
N SER A 177 -14.13 20.17 -13.94
CA SER A 177 -13.09 19.33 -14.56
C SER A 177 -11.82 19.30 -13.72
N PHE A 178 -11.25 18.11 -13.50
CA PHE A 178 -10.01 17.93 -12.74
C PHE A 178 -9.33 16.58 -13.02
N ASP A 179 -8.03 16.47 -12.71
CA ASP A 179 -7.36 15.18 -12.66
C ASP A 179 -7.45 14.60 -11.24
N ALA A 180 -8.18 13.48 -11.10
CA ALA A 180 -8.41 12.84 -9.81
C ALA A 180 -7.14 12.33 -9.14
N VAL A 181 -6.05 12.11 -9.90
CA VAL A 181 -4.76 11.72 -9.31
C VAL A 181 -4.16 12.90 -8.54
N THR A 182 -3.96 14.04 -9.20
CA THR A 182 -3.25 15.19 -8.64
C THR A 182 -4.11 16.06 -7.73
N GLU A 183 -5.39 16.23 -8.06
CA GLU A 183 -6.29 17.14 -7.34
C GLU A 183 -7.00 16.46 -6.15
N LEU A 184 -7.06 15.12 -6.11
CA LEU A 184 -7.73 14.37 -5.05
C LEU A 184 -6.83 13.29 -4.42
N ALA A 185 -6.43 12.29 -5.20
CA ALA A 185 -5.84 11.06 -4.68
C ALA A 185 -4.45 11.26 -4.05
N HIS A 186 -3.69 12.26 -4.49
CA HIS A 186 -2.45 12.67 -3.82
C HIS A 186 -2.74 13.62 -2.66
N ARG A 187 -3.53 14.68 -2.87
CA ARG A 187 -3.76 15.74 -1.87
C ARG A 187 -4.47 15.25 -0.62
N PHE A 188 -5.55 14.49 -0.78
CA PHE A 188 -6.41 14.11 0.33
C PHE A 188 -5.72 13.16 1.33
N PRO A 189 -5.13 12.02 0.92
CA PRO A 189 -4.41 11.14 1.83
C PRO A 189 -3.17 11.79 2.43
N LEU A 190 -2.42 12.61 1.68
CA LEU A 190 -1.28 13.35 2.23
C LEU A 190 -1.72 14.34 3.32
N LYS A 191 -2.85 15.01 3.13
CA LYS A 191 -3.42 15.92 4.12
C LYS A 191 -3.81 15.18 5.39
N THR A 192 -4.61 14.12 5.25
CA THR A 192 -5.16 13.40 6.40
C THR A 192 -4.09 12.59 7.14
N ILE A 193 -3.28 11.79 6.43
CA ILE A 193 -2.21 10.97 7.03
C ILE A 193 -1.07 11.84 7.53
N GLY A 194 -0.67 12.87 6.77
CA GLY A 194 0.35 13.83 7.21
C GLY A 194 -0.04 14.54 8.50
N THR A 195 -1.28 15.04 8.60
CA THR A 195 -1.78 15.63 9.85
C THR A 195 -1.87 14.61 10.98
N LEU A 196 -2.31 13.38 10.69
CA LEU A 196 -2.39 12.32 11.68
C LEU A 196 -1.02 12.03 12.32
N ILE A 197 0.04 11.90 11.51
CA ILE A 197 1.39 11.63 12.04
C ILE A 197 2.12 12.89 12.53
N GLY A 198 1.57 14.08 12.30
CA GLY A 198 2.21 15.35 12.69
C GLY A 198 3.31 15.81 11.72
N LEU A 199 3.25 15.36 10.46
CA LEU A 199 4.17 15.80 9.41
C LEU A 199 3.76 17.21 8.92
N PRO A 200 4.71 18.17 8.88
CA PRO A 200 4.49 19.51 8.33
C PRO A 200 3.92 19.48 6.92
N ALA A 201 3.25 20.55 6.49
CA ALA A 201 2.58 20.58 5.19
C ALA A 201 3.61 20.56 4.03
N GLU A 202 4.75 21.19 4.26
CA GLU A 202 5.86 21.39 3.35
C GLU A 202 6.58 20.08 3.02
N SER A 203 6.59 19.14 3.97
CA SER A 203 7.27 17.84 3.87
C SER A 203 6.40 16.73 3.27
N ARG A 204 5.11 16.99 3.02
CA ARG A 204 4.19 15.97 2.48
C ARG A 204 4.50 15.53 1.04
N PRO A 205 5.00 16.39 0.13
CA PRO A 205 5.46 15.96 -1.18
C PRO A 205 6.55 14.88 -1.08
N ASP A 206 7.45 14.99 -0.10
CA ASP A 206 8.51 14.00 0.13
C ASP A 206 7.93 12.67 0.61
N LEU A 207 6.90 12.69 1.47
CA LEU A 207 6.18 11.48 1.86
C LEU A 207 5.54 10.78 0.65
N LEU A 208 4.99 11.55 -0.32
CA LEU A 208 4.46 10.98 -1.56
C LEU A 208 5.56 10.32 -2.37
N LEU A 209 6.69 11.01 -2.57
CA LEU A 209 7.83 10.49 -3.30
C LEU A 209 8.34 9.18 -2.70
N CYS A 210 8.53 9.13 -1.39
CA CYS A 210 8.90 7.90 -0.69
C CYS A 210 7.83 6.81 -0.84
N ALA A 211 6.55 7.14 -0.70
CA ALA A 211 5.46 6.16 -0.83
C ALA A 211 5.41 5.53 -2.23
N GLU A 212 5.63 6.32 -3.28
CA GLU A 212 5.66 5.84 -4.66
C GLU A 212 6.93 5.05 -4.98
N ALA A 213 8.08 5.51 -4.52
CA ALA A 213 9.36 4.83 -4.70
C ALA A 213 9.38 3.48 -3.98
N SER A 214 8.74 3.38 -2.80
CA SER A 214 8.58 2.12 -2.07
C SER A 214 7.90 1.06 -2.92
N LEU A 215 6.88 1.39 -3.71
CA LEU A 215 6.21 0.42 -4.57
C LEU A 215 7.13 -0.15 -5.64
N GLN A 216 7.91 0.72 -6.29
CA GLN A 216 8.83 0.28 -7.35
C GLN A 216 9.98 -0.55 -6.80
N ALA A 217 10.40 -0.32 -5.56
CA ALA A 217 11.44 -1.12 -4.89
C ALA A 217 11.07 -2.62 -4.72
N HIS A 218 9.82 -3.02 -4.93
CA HIS A 218 9.39 -4.42 -4.82
C HIS A 218 9.54 -5.22 -6.14
N GLY A 219 9.91 -4.56 -7.24
CA GLY A 219 10.04 -5.12 -8.58
C GLY A 219 11.35 -5.87 -8.89
N PRO A 220 11.49 -6.38 -10.12
CA PRO A 220 12.77 -6.90 -10.60
C PRO A 220 13.84 -5.81 -10.58
N LEU A 221 15.08 -6.20 -10.30
CA LEU A 221 16.21 -5.26 -10.26
C LEU A 221 16.49 -4.70 -11.66
N ASP A 222 15.89 -3.55 -11.95
CA ASP A 222 16.05 -2.76 -13.17
C ASP A 222 16.37 -1.28 -12.85
N ASP A 223 16.60 -0.47 -13.88
CA ASP A 223 16.95 0.95 -13.72
C ASP A 223 15.87 1.74 -12.96
N HIS A 224 14.60 1.36 -13.09
CA HIS A 224 13.49 2.00 -12.37
C HIS A 224 13.54 1.69 -10.88
N THR A 225 13.80 0.43 -10.53
CA THR A 225 13.94 -0.06 -9.16
C THR A 225 15.15 0.56 -8.48
N VAL A 226 16.30 0.65 -9.16
CA VAL A 226 17.51 1.27 -8.62
C VAL A 226 17.30 2.75 -8.31
N ARG A 227 16.68 3.52 -9.22
CA ARG A 227 16.36 4.94 -8.97
C ARG A 227 15.42 5.10 -7.78
N ALA A 228 14.37 4.27 -7.70
CA ALA A 228 13.45 4.28 -6.58
C ALA A 228 14.14 3.98 -5.24
N LEU A 229 15.10 3.05 -5.20
CA LEU A 229 15.89 2.77 -4.00
C LEU A 229 16.74 3.97 -3.56
N LEU A 230 17.33 4.73 -4.49
CA LEU A 230 18.10 5.94 -4.19
C LEU A 230 17.20 7.07 -3.68
N ASP A 231 16.05 7.29 -4.30
CA ASP A 231 15.06 8.27 -3.84
C ASP A 231 14.57 7.93 -2.44
N LEU A 232 14.33 6.64 -2.16
CA LEU A 232 14.01 6.16 -0.82
C LEU A 232 15.12 6.46 0.17
N GLU A 233 16.38 6.11 -0.12
CA GLU A 233 17.47 6.29 0.84
C GLU A 233 17.63 7.74 1.28
N HIS A 234 17.66 8.68 0.33
CA HIS A 234 17.92 10.08 0.63
C HIS A 234 16.71 10.79 1.26
N VAL A 235 15.54 10.69 0.64
CA VAL A 235 14.35 11.46 1.04
C VAL A 235 13.74 10.91 2.32
N PHE A 236 13.83 9.59 2.54
CA PHE A 236 13.33 8.97 3.76
C PHE A 236 14.10 9.42 5.00
N ALA A 237 15.43 9.57 4.89
CA ALA A 237 16.24 10.05 6.01
C ALA A 237 15.87 11.49 6.40
N LEU A 238 15.59 12.35 5.43
CA LEU A 238 15.11 13.72 5.66
C LEU A 238 13.75 13.72 6.37
N LEU A 239 12.79 12.92 5.88
CA LEU A 239 11.48 12.79 6.52
C LEU A 239 11.56 12.30 7.97
N VAL A 240 12.46 11.35 8.27
CA VAL A 240 12.68 10.87 9.63
C VAL A 240 13.20 12.00 10.52
N ALA A 241 14.17 12.78 10.03
CA ALA A 241 14.74 13.89 10.78
C ALA A 241 13.71 15.01 11.03
N GLU A 242 12.94 15.39 10.01
CA GLU A 242 11.91 16.42 10.12
C GLU A 242 10.77 16.01 11.06
N LEU A 243 10.28 14.77 10.95
CA LEU A 243 9.22 14.30 11.86
C LEU A 243 9.73 14.18 13.29
N ALA A 244 11.01 13.83 13.48
CA ALA A 244 11.64 13.84 14.81
C ALA A 244 11.71 15.26 15.38
N ALA A 245 12.09 16.25 14.56
CA ALA A 245 12.12 17.65 14.95
C ALA A 245 10.71 18.19 15.28
N ALA A 246 9.70 17.87 14.46
CA ALA A 246 8.32 18.27 14.67
C ALA A 246 7.68 17.65 15.93
N ARG A 247 8.17 16.48 16.37
CA ARG A 247 7.74 15.78 17.58
C ARG A 247 8.64 16.03 18.79
N ALA A 248 9.70 16.83 18.66
CA ALA A 248 10.53 17.20 19.78
C ALA A 248 9.67 18.00 20.79
N PRO A 249 9.81 17.73 22.11
CA PRO A 249 9.18 18.59 23.10
C PRO A 249 9.67 20.02 22.89
N GLU A 250 8.80 21.02 22.99
CA GLU A 250 9.26 22.41 23.02
C GLU A 250 10.35 22.54 24.08
N PRO A 251 11.43 23.30 23.82
CA PRO A 251 12.41 23.58 24.85
C PRO A 251 11.67 24.20 26.02
N ALA A 252 11.65 23.50 27.16
CA ALA A 252 11.08 24.03 28.38
C ALA A 252 11.77 25.37 28.64
N VAL A 253 11.00 26.46 28.57
CA VAL A 253 11.41 27.71 29.23
C VAL A 253 11.60 27.30 30.69
N LEU A 254 12.86 27.29 31.14
CA LEU A 254 13.24 26.95 32.51
C LEU A 254 12.28 27.69 33.47
N PRO A 255 11.42 26.99 34.22
CA PRO A 255 10.71 27.65 35.28
C PRO A 255 11.74 28.03 36.35
N THR A 256 11.78 29.31 36.69
CA THR A 256 12.54 29.83 37.83
C THR A 256 12.20 28.98 39.05
N PRO A 257 13.19 28.40 39.77
CA PRO A 257 12.91 27.44 40.82
C PRO A 257 12.23 28.14 41.99
N THR A 258 10.95 27.84 42.23
CA THR A 258 10.30 28.20 43.48
C THR A 258 9.63 26.98 44.11
N ALA A 259 10.23 26.59 45.24
CA ALA A 259 9.70 25.79 46.35
C ALA A 259 9.23 24.34 46.11
N SER A 260 10.11 23.43 46.54
CA SER A 260 9.88 22.21 47.34
C SER A 260 8.43 21.80 47.63
N VAL A 261 8.08 20.58 47.21
CA VAL A 261 7.08 19.75 47.90
C VAL A 261 7.65 18.34 48.07
N THR A 262 8.01 18.01 49.30
CA THR A 262 8.16 16.63 49.78
C THR A 262 6.79 16.08 50.15
N ALA A 263 6.41 14.93 49.60
CA ALA A 263 5.33 14.12 50.17
C ALA A 263 5.60 12.62 49.93
N PRO A 264 5.38 11.75 50.93
CA PRO A 264 5.82 10.37 50.90
C PRO A 264 4.85 9.45 50.15
N VAL A 265 5.42 8.44 49.48
CA VAL A 265 4.70 7.33 48.85
C VAL A 265 4.12 6.44 49.95
N ARG A 266 2.79 6.29 50.01
CA ARG A 266 2.12 5.28 50.84
C ARG A 266 1.66 4.12 49.95
N ARG A 267 2.21 2.93 50.16
CA ARG A 267 1.69 1.68 49.60
C ARG A 267 0.49 1.23 50.43
N GLY A 268 -0.67 1.06 49.81
CA GLY A 268 -1.84 0.45 50.42
C GLY A 268 -2.71 -0.19 49.33
N GLY A 269 -2.93 -1.51 49.45
CA GLY A 269 -3.84 -2.25 48.59
C GLY A 269 -5.30 -1.96 48.94
N GLY A 270 -6.15 -1.91 47.92
CA GLY A 270 -7.59 -1.72 48.05
C GLY A 270 -8.26 -1.62 46.68
N THR A 271 -9.24 -2.48 46.45
CA THR A 271 -10.00 -2.64 45.22
C THR A 271 -11.14 -1.61 45.14
N THR A 272 -10.94 -0.55 44.35
CA THR A 272 -12.01 0.26 43.73
C THR A 272 -11.41 1.02 42.55
N PRO A 273 -12.05 1.05 41.36
CA PRO A 273 -11.49 1.73 40.19
C PRO A 273 -11.69 3.25 40.33
N PRO A 274 -10.67 4.09 40.09
CA PRO A 274 -10.84 5.54 40.07
C PRO A 274 -11.45 6.01 38.74
N ASP A 275 -12.43 6.93 38.84
CA ASP A 275 -13.17 7.63 37.76
C ASP A 275 -12.31 8.60 36.91
N THR A 276 -11.00 8.42 36.85
CA THR A 276 -10.10 9.24 36.02
C THR A 276 -8.93 8.40 35.57
N PHE A 277 -8.88 8.13 34.26
CA PHE A 277 -7.75 7.43 33.64
C PHE A 277 -6.55 8.37 33.61
N ALA A 278 -5.42 7.88 34.15
CA ALA A 278 -4.14 8.56 34.10
C ALA A 278 -3.80 8.96 32.66
N ALA A 279 -3.47 10.23 32.45
CA ALA A 279 -2.77 10.66 31.25
C ALA A 279 -1.48 9.82 31.11
N PRO A 280 -1.06 9.45 29.89
CA PRO A 280 0.26 8.86 29.71
C PRO A 280 1.31 9.81 30.29
N PRO A 281 2.45 9.31 30.79
CA PRO A 281 3.55 10.18 31.17
C PRO A 281 3.80 11.14 30.01
N SER A 282 3.72 12.44 30.30
CA SER A 282 4.08 13.48 29.36
C SER A 282 5.50 13.20 28.85
N GLY A 283 5.66 12.90 27.56
CA GLY A 283 6.98 12.86 26.92
C GLY A 283 7.40 11.61 26.15
N ASP A 284 6.49 10.80 25.58
CA ASP A 284 6.90 9.74 24.64
C ASP A 284 7.44 10.35 23.33
N VAL A 285 8.72 10.74 23.35
CA VAL A 285 9.49 11.08 22.16
C VAL A 285 9.74 9.78 21.41
N LEU A 286 9.12 9.62 20.23
CA LEU A 286 9.47 8.52 19.36
C LEU A 286 10.91 8.71 18.89
N GLY A 287 11.78 7.74 19.21
CA GLY A 287 13.12 7.71 18.65
C GLY A 287 13.09 7.57 17.12
N GLN A 288 14.18 7.94 16.46
CA GLN A 288 14.29 7.90 14.99
C GLN A 288 13.93 6.53 14.39
N ALA A 289 14.30 5.43 15.06
CA ALA A 289 13.92 4.08 14.63
C ALA A 289 12.40 3.83 14.65
N ALA A 290 11.70 4.34 15.67
CA ALA A 290 10.24 4.25 15.77
C ALA A 290 9.55 5.14 14.73
N ILE A 291 10.13 6.29 14.42
CA ILE A 291 9.67 7.19 13.35
C ILE A 291 9.86 6.54 11.97
N ALA A 292 11.03 5.96 11.71
CA ALA A 292 11.29 5.22 10.49
C ALA A 292 10.31 4.05 10.33
N HIS A 293 10.02 3.31 11.40
CA HIS A 293 9.00 2.28 11.39
C HIS A 293 7.60 2.84 11.10
N LEU A 294 7.20 3.93 11.75
CA LEU A 294 5.93 4.61 11.50
C LEU A 294 5.78 5.03 10.03
N LEU A 295 6.82 5.62 9.44
CA LEU A 295 6.80 6.07 8.05
C LEU A 295 6.68 4.89 7.08
N SER A 296 7.58 3.91 7.21
CA SER A 296 7.66 2.76 6.29
C SER A 296 6.51 1.76 6.42
N SER A 297 6.03 1.51 7.66
CA SER A 297 5.04 0.45 7.93
C SER A 297 3.61 0.96 7.98
N PHE A 298 3.40 2.27 8.13
CA PHE A 298 2.07 2.86 8.20
C PHE A 298 1.87 4.01 7.20
N ALA A 299 2.64 5.09 7.28
CA ALA A 299 2.35 6.32 6.55
C ALA A 299 2.46 6.14 5.02
N MET A 300 3.58 5.60 4.55
CA MET A 300 3.84 5.36 3.13
C MET A 300 2.81 4.40 2.50
N PRO A 301 2.55 3.19 3.06
CA PRO A 301 1.46 2.32 2.62
C PRO A 301 0.10 3.00 2.56
N CYS A 302 -0.28 3.74 3.60
CA CYS A 302 -1.58 4.40 3.65
C CYS A 302 -1.74 5.43 2.54
N VAL A 303 -0.72 6.24 2.25
CA VAL A 303 -0.80 7.27 1.22
C VAL A 303 -1.04 6.66 -0.16
N HIS A 304 -0.19 5.73 -0.61
CA HIS A 304 -0.30 5.22 -1.98
C HIS A 304 -1.48 4.26 -2.17
N THR A 305 -1.81 3.42 -1.18
CA THR A 305 -2.91 2.45 -1.34
C THR A 305 -4.27 3.14 -1.31
N VAL A 306 -4.43 4.20 -0.51
CA VAL A 306 -5.65 5.02 -0.52
C VAL A 306 -5.76 5.77 -1.84
N ALA A 307 -4.68 6.35 -2.36
CA ALA A 307 -4.67 7.01 -3.66
C ALA A 307 -5.10 6.05 -4.79
N ALA A 308 -4.53 4.84 -4.81
CA ALA A 308 -4.89 3.79 -5.76
C ALA A 308 -6.35 3.32 -5.60
N GLY A 309 -6.83 3.17 -4.37
CA GLY A 309 -8.22 2.82 -4.09
C GLY A 309 -9.21 3.89 -4.56
N LEU A 310 -8.94 5.17 -4.27
CA LEU A 310 -9.77 6.29 -4.70
C LEU A 310 -9.86 6.38 -6.22
N THR A 311 -8.71 6.34 -6.91
CA THR A 311 -8.69 6.45 -8.38
C THR A 311 -9.33 5.24 -9.05
N GLY A 312 -9.10 4.03 -8.54
CA GLY A 312 -9.78 2.82 -9.02
C GLY A 312 -11.29 2.89 -8.87
N MET A 313 -11.77 3.31 -7.70
CA MET A 313 -13.20 3.49 -7.40
C MET A 313 -13.85 4.52 -8.32
N LEU A 314 -13.24 5.70 -8.47
CA LEU A 314 -13.78 6.77 -9.32
C LEU A 314 -13.79 6.38 -10.80
N TRP A 315 -12.75 5.69 -11.27
CA TRP A 315 -12.73 5.16 -12.64
C TRP A 315 -13.87 4.14 -12.87
N LEU A 316 -14.11 3.23 -11.92
CA LEU A 316 -15.21 2.26 -12.03
C LEU A 316 -16.56 2.96 -12.08
N LEU A 317 -16.80 3.95 -11.21
CA LEU A 317 -18.06 4.70 -11.20
C LEU A 317 -18.25 5.54 -12.47
N ALA A 318 -17.21 6.22 -12.94
CA ALA A 318 -17.25 7.03 -14.17
C ALA A 318 -17.47 6.18 -15.44
N THR A 319 -17.03 4.91 -15.43
CA THR A 319 -17.21 3.97 -16.56
C THR A 319 -18.48 3.12 -16.44
N HIS A 320 -19.18 3.18 -15.31
CA HIS A 320 -20.43 2.46 -15.06
C HIS A 320 -21.51 3.45 -14.55
N PRO A 321 -22.05 4.32 -15.42
CA PRO A 321 -22.97 5.38 -15.01
C PRO A 321 -24.23 4.85 -14.30
N GLY A 322 -24.69 3.65 -14.65
CA GLY A 322 -25.80 3.00 -13.93
C GLY A 322 -25.50 2.74 -12.45
N ALA A 323 -24.26 2.40 -12.10
CA ALA A 323 -23.85 2.23 -10.70
C ALA A 323 -23.78 3.59 -9.97
N TRP A 324 -23.31 4.64 -10.65
CA TRP A 324 -23.33 6.00 -10.10
C TRP A 324 -24.76 6.48 -9.81
N HIS A 325 -25.68 6.29 -10.76
CA HIS A 325 -27.09 6.66 -10.56
C HIS A 325 -27.76 5.86 -9.43
N ALA A 326 -27.49 4.56 -9.33
CA ALA A 326 -28.00 3.73 -8.23
C ALA A 326 -27.49 4.22 -6.86
N LEU A 327 -26.19 4.53 -6.76
CA LEU A 327 -25.59 5.02 -5.53
C LEU A 327 -26.10 6.41 -5.11
N ARG A 328 -26.41 7.29 -6.06
CA ARG A 328 -27.06 8.57 -5.77
C ARG A 328 -28.52 8.41 -5.31
N ALA A 329 -29.24 7.47 -5.90
CA ALA A 329 -30.62 7.17 -5.51
C ALA A 329 -30.68 6.52 -4.12
N ASP A 330 -29.67 5.73 -3.76
CA ASP A 330 -29.54 5.06 -2.47
C ASP A 330 -28.11 5.16 -1.92
N PRO A 331 -27.79 6.21 -1.14
CA PRO A 331 -26.49 6.36 -0.50
C PRO A 331 -26.12 5.24 0.48
N SER A 332 -27.07 4.39 0.90
CA SER A 332 -26.75 3.23 1.74
C SER A 332 -25.88 2.20 1.01
N LEU A 333 -25.76 2.29 -0.32
CA LEU A 333 -24.88 1.47 -1.16
C LEU A 333 -23.40 1.85 -1.06
N VAL A 334 -23.05 3.03 -0.52
CA VAL A 334 -21.67 3.52 -0.47
C VAL A 334 -20.69 2.48 0.12
N PRO A 335 -20.93 1.86 1.29
CA PRO A 335 -19.99 0.89 1.84
C PRO A 335 -19.79 -0.33 0.95
N ALA A 336 -20.86 -0.84 0.32
CA ALA A 336 -20.79 -2.00 -0.55
C ALA A 336 -20.08 -1.67 -1.88
N ALA A 337 -20.35 -0.50 -2.46
CA ALA A 337 -19.69 -0.02 -3.67
C ALA A 337 -18.18 0.20 -3.47
N VAL A 338 -17.78 0.74 -2.31
CA VAL A 338 -16.36 0.87 -1.94
C VAL A 338 -15.68 -0.50 -1.91
N GLU A 339 -16.27 -1.48 -1.22
CA GLU A 339 -15.69 -2.82 -1.12
C GLU A 339 -15.67 -3.55 -2.48
N GLU A 340 -16.71 -3.40 -3.30
CA GLU A 340 -16.70 -3.94 -4.66
C GLU A 340 -15.63 -3.29 -5.53
N SER A 341 -15.40 -1.99 -5.38
CA SER A 341 -14.33 -1.29 -6.11
C SER A 341 -12.94 -1.81 -5.70
N LEU A 342 -12.73 -2.05 -4.41
CA LEU A 342 -11.51 -2.63 -3.86
C LEU A 342 -11.33 -4.08 -4.34
N ARG A 343 -12.40 -4.88 -4.44
CA ARG A 343 -12.32 -6.22 -5.05
C ARG A 343 -11.90 -6.14 -6.51
N LEU A 344 -12.54 -5.30 -7.32
CA LEU A 344 -12.30 -5.29 -8.77
C LEU A 344 -10.95 -4.71 -9.18
N GLU A 345 -10.57 -3.58 -8.59
CA GLU A 345 -9.30 -2.92 -8.91
C GLU A 345 -8.14 -3.49 -8.10
N THR A 346 -8.40 -3.98 -6.89
CA THR A 346 -7.39 -4.60 -6.01
C THR A 346 -6.09 -3.79 -5.96
N PRO A 347 -6.07 -2.62 -5.29
CA PRO A 347 -4.92 -1.70 -5.33
C PRO A 347 -3.57 -2.38 -5.13
N VAL A 348 -3.47 -3.32 -4.20
CA VAL A 348 -2.32 -4.23 -4.06
C VAL A 348 -2.59 -5.53 -4.82
N GLN A 349 -1.97 -5.68 -5.99
CA GLN A 349 -2.19 -6.81 -6.91
C GLN A 349 -1.56 -8.10 -6.42
N THR A 350 -0.42 -8.02 -5.74
CA THR A 350 0.38 -9.21 -5.39
C THR A 350 0.96 -9.13 -4.00
N CYS A 351 1.14 -10.27 -3.34
CA CYS A 351 1.96 -10.35 -2.14
C CYS A 351 2.84 -11.60 -2.15
N ALA A 352 4.06 -11.49 -1.62
CA ALA A 352 5.03 -12.58 -1.61
C ALA A 352 5.04 -13.32 -0.27
N ARG A 353 5.37 -14.61 -0.33
CA ARG A 353 5.56 -15.53 0.79
C ARG A 353 6.80 -16.38 0.58
N THR A 354 7.30 -16.98 1.65
CA THR A 354 8.30 -18.05 1.59
C THR A 354 7.80 -19.25 2.38
N THR A 355 7.94 -20.43 1.80
CA THR A 355 7.56 -21.68 2.45
C THR A 355 8.54 -22.00 3.59
N THR A 356 8.01 -22.35 4.76
CA THR A 356 8.81 -22.76 5.94
C THR A 356 9.08 -24.26 6.01
N ARG A 357 8.45 -25.02 5.10
CA ARG A 357 8.54 -26.47 4.96
C ARG A 357 8.01 -26.88 3.58
N ASP A 358 8.33 -28.10 3.15
CA ASP A 358 7.73 -28.70 1.95
C ASP A 358 6.19 -28.70 2.04
N VAL A 359 5.53 -28.25 0.97
CA VAL A 359 4.06 -28.17 0.87
C VAL A 359 3.58 -28.60 -0.50
N ARG A 360 2.49 -29.38 -0.54
CA ARG A 360 1.82 -29.76 -1.79
C ARG A 360 0.63 -28.88 -2.07
N ILE A 361 0.56 -28.32 -3.27
CA ILE A 361 -0.57 -27.54 -3.79
C ILE A 361 -1.01 -28.15 -5.12
N GLY A 362 -2.13 -28.88 -5.12
CA GLY A 362 -2.47 -29.77 -6.23
C GLY A 362 -1.37 -30.82 -6.43
N ASP A 363 -0.92 -30.98 -7.67
CA ASP A 363 0.16 -31.92 -8.02
C ASP A 363 1.57 -31.32 -7.81
N ALA A 364 1.66 -30.01 -7.51
CA ALA A 364 2.93 -29.32 -7.32
C ALA A 364 3.48 -29.54 -5.90
N LEU A 365 4.76 -29.90 -5.80
CA LEU A 365 5.52 -29.90 -4.54
C LEU A 365 6.39 -28.63 -4.50
N ILE A 366 6.02 -27.69 -3.64
CA ILE A 366 6.78 -26.47 -3.35
C ILE A 366 7.70 -26.79 -2.17
N ARG A 367 9.01 -26.64 -2.36
CA ARG A 367 10.01 -26.99 -1.34
C ARG A 367 10.12 -25.92 -0.27
N GLU A 368 10.63 -26.29 0.90
CA GLU A 368 11.05 -25.35 1.92
C GLU A 368 11.98 -24.27 1.34
N GLY A 369 11.77 -23.00 1.75
CA GLY A 369 12.57 -21.85 1.34
C GLY A 369 12.19 -21.28 -0.03
N GLU A 370 11.31 -21.92 -0.79
CA GLU A 370 10.89 -21.40 -2.09
C GLU A 370 9.93 -20.21 -1.98
N ARG A 371 10.04 -19.30 -2.96
CA ARG A 371 9.24 -18.09 -3.06
C ARG A 371 7.87 -18.42 -3.66
N VAL A 372 6.83 -17.86 -3.06
CA VAL A 372 5.44 -17.99 -3.54
C VAL A 372 4.83 -16.60 -3.70
N LEU A 373 4.42 -16.25 -4.91
CA LEU A 373 3.71 -15.03 -5.25
C LEU A 373 2.21 -15.30 -5.30
N LEU A 374 1.47 -14.60 -4.44
CA LEU A 374 0.01 -14.64 -4.40
C LEU A 374 -0.54 -13.52 -5.28
N LEU A 375 -1.29 -13.85 -6.33
CA LEU A 375 -1.94 -12.87 -7.21
C LEU A 375 -3.32 -12.52 -6.66
N LEU A 376 -3.37 -11.56 -5.73
CA LEU A 376 -4.59 -11.09 -5.08
C LEU A 376 -5.61 -10.55 -6.09
N GLY A 377 -5.14 -9.78 -7.07
CA GLY A 377 -6.00 -9.24 -8.14
C GLY A 377 -6.58 -10.33 -9.04
N ALA A 378 -5.82 -11.40 -9.29
CA ALA A 378 -6.30 -12.56 -10.02
C ALA A 378 -7.37 -13.32 -9.23
N ALA A 379 -7.12 -13.52 -7.93
CA ALA A 379 -7.96 -14.28 -7.03
C ALA A 379 -9.30 -13.55 -6.75
N ASN A 380 -9.28 -12.23 -6.63
CA ASN A 380 -10.49 -11.40 -6.52
C ASN A 380 -11.35 -11.40 -7.79
N ARG A 381 -10.85 -11.92 -8.91
CA ARG A 381 -11.58 -12.12 -10.17
C ARG A 381 -11.67 -13.59 -10.58
N ASP A 382 -11.47 -14.53 -9.65
CA ASP A 382 -11.61 -15.96 -9.94
C ASP A 382 -13.09 -16.32 -10.11
N PRO A 383 -13.55 -16.78 -11.30
CA PRO A 383 -14.94 -17.16 -11.53
C PRO A 383 -15.40 -18.34 -10.67
N ARG A 384 -14.46 -19.11 -10.09
CA ARG A 384 -14.77 -20.22 -9.16
C ARG A 384 -15.33 -19.71 -7.83
N LYS A 385 -15.03 -18.47 -7.46
CA LYS A 385 -15.52 -17.79 -6.25
C LYS A 385 -16.55 -16.71 -6.57
N TRP A 386 -16.32 -15.94 -7.63
CA TRP A 386 -17.07 -14.72 -7.95
C TRP A 386 -17.87 -14.88 -9.24
N PRO A 387 -19.21 -14.97 -9.20
CA PRO A 387 -20.04 -14.95 -10.40
C PRO A 387 -19.91 -13.63 -11.15
N ALA A 388 -19.77 -13.68 -12.48
CA ALA A 388 -19.47 -12.53 -13.34
C ALA A 388 -18.33 -11.66 -12.75
N PRO A 389 -17.11 -12.23 -12.59
CA PRO A 389 -16.07 -11.66 -11.73
C PRO A 389 -15.56 -10.30 -12.20
N ASP A 390 -15.71 -9.99 -13.50
CA ASP A 390 -15.23 -8.78 -14.14
C ASP A 390 -16.26 -7.64 -14.16
N ARG A 391 -17.51 -7.90 -13.75
CA ARG A 391 -18.58 -6.89 -13.71
C ARG A 391 -18.55 -6.14 -12.37
N PHE A 392 -18.58 -4.80 -12.45
CA PHE A 392 -18.83 -3.93 -11.30
C PHE A 392 -20.31 -3.96 -10.93
N ASP A 393 -20.59 -4.32 -9.68
CA ASP A 393 -21.94 -4.41 -9.15
C ASP A 393 -21.98 -3.85 -7.71
N PRO A 394 -22.52 -2.63 -7.49
CA PRO A 394 -22.58 -2.01 -6.16
C PRO A 394 -23.48 -2.76 -5.18
N HIS A 395 -24.29 -3.73 -5.65
CA HIS A 395 -25.14 -4.56 -4.80
C HIS A 395 -24.51 -5.92 -4.46
N ARG A 396 -23.34 -6.24 -5.03
CA ARG A 396 -22.65 -7.50 -4.73
C ARG A 396 -22.30 -7.55 -3.24
N ASN A 397 -22.52 -8.69 -2.59
CA ASN A 397 -21.87 -8.95 -1.30
C ASN A 397 -20.35 -9.13 -1.54
N PRO A 398 -19.50 -8.18 -1.12
CA PRO A 398 -18.09 -8.19 -1.43
C PRO A 398 -17.28 -8.99 -0.39
N THR A 399 -17.95 -9.65 0.57
CA THR A 399 -17.29 -10.33 1.67
C THR A 399 -16.31 -11.42 1.19
N GLY A 400 -15.08 -11.34 1.68
CA GLY A 400 -14.02 -12.31 1.39
C GLY A 400 -13.01 -11.89 0.33
N HIS A 401 -13.10 -10.70 -0.27
CA HIS A 401 -12.02 -10.23 -1.16
C HIS A 401 -10.71 -9.98 -0.40
N PHE A 402 -9.58 -10.12 -1.09
CA PHE A 402 -8.25 -10.12 -0.46
C PHE A 402 -7.72 -8.75 -0.03
N VAL A 403 -8.30 -7.64 -0.51
CA VAL A 403 -8.00 -6.31 0.08
C VAL A 403 -8.43 -6.24 1.54
N ASN A 404 -9.43 -7.05 1.94
CA ASN A 404 -9.84 -7.20 3.32
C ASN A 404 -8.94 -8.16 4.13
N GLY A 405 -7.94 -8.79 3.53
CA GLY A 405 -7.02 -9.71 4.20
C GLY A 405 -7.73 -10.79 5.03
N THR A 406 -7.01 -11.40 5.95
CA THR A 406 -7.54 -12.36 6.92
C THR A 406 -7.79 -11.73 8.30
N GLN A 407 -7.15 -10.59 8.61
CA GLN A 407 -7.29 -9.88 9.90
C GLN A 407 -7.44 -8.35 9.74
N PRO A 408 -8.21 -7.67 10.62
CA PRO A 408 -8.36 -6.21 10.65
C PRO A 408 -7.04 -5.49 10.96
N THR A 409 -6.69 -4.49 10.14
CA THR A 409 -5.52 -3.61 10.34
C THR A 409 -5.96 -2.15 10.36
N LEU A 410 -5.27 -1.31 11.14
CA LEU A 410 -5.55 0.13 11.25
C LEU A 410 -5.61 0.81 9.89
N ALA A 411 -4.54 0.64 9.09
CA ALA A 411 -4.43 1.18 7.75
C ALA A 411 -5.64 0.85 6.87
N ARG A 412 -6.17 -0.38 6.96
CA ARG A 412 -7.30 -0.82 6.15
C ARG A 412 -8.61 -0.13 6.53
N ALA A 413 -8.96 -0.06 7.81
CA ALA A 413 -10.21 0.64 8.15
C ALA A 413 -10.08 2.14 7.85
N LEU A 414 -8.89 2.73 8.01
CA LEU A 414 -8.66 4.10 7.58
C LEU A 414 -8.84 4.27 6.08
N ALA A 415 -8.29 3.38 5.25
CA ALA A 415 -8.51 3.43 3.80
C ALA A 415 -10.00 3.39 3.45
N LYS A 416 -10.77 2.52 4.10
CA LYS A 416 -12.23 2.46 3.91
C LYS A 416 -12.92 3.77 4.31
N VAL A 417 -12.54 4.37 5.44
CA VAL A 417 -13.09 5.68 5.85
C VAL A 417 -12.80 6.75 4.79
N HIS A 418 -11.60 6.79 4.22
CA HIS A 418 -11.26 7.75 3.15
C HIS A 418 -12.12 7.55 1.90
N LEU A 419 -12.23 6.31 1.42
CA LEU A 419 -13.00 6.00 0.22
C LEU A 419 -14.49 6.27 0.42
N CYS A 420 -15.06 5.84 1.54
CA CYS A 420 -16.46 6.09 1.87
C CYS A 420 -16.74 7.59 1.99
N ALA A 421 -15.90 8.36 2.70
CA ALA A 421 -16.12 9.78 2.90
C ALA A 421 -16.12 10.56 1.58
N VAL A 422 -15.19 10.26 0.67
CA VAL A 422 -15.14 10.88 -0.67
C VAL A 422 -16.37 10.48 -1.50
N LEU A 423 -16.71 9.20 -1.53
CA LEU A 423 -17.84 8.71 -2.33
C LEU A 423 -19.18 9.27 -1.84
N ASP A 424 -19.37 9.31 -0.52
CA ASP A 424 -20.54 9.85 0.15
C ASP A 424 -20.70 11.37 -0.11
N ALA A 425 -19.59 12.13 0.01
CA ALA A 425 -19.59 13.56 -0.31
C ALA A 425 -19.88 13.82 -1.81
N LEU A 426 -19.28 13.06 -2.72
CA LEU A 426 -19.56 13.16 -4.16
C LEU A 426 -21.01 12.82 -4.48
N ALA A 427 -21.56 11.76 -3.89
CA ALA A 427 -22.93 11.32 -4.14
C ALA A 427 -23.97 12.39 -3.76
N ARG A 428 -23.70 13.13 -2.67
CA ARG A 428 -24.53 14.27 -2.23
C ARG A 428 -24.40 15.50 -3.13
N ARG A 429 -23.19 15.81 -3.59
CA ARG A 429 -22.86 17.12 -4.20
C ARG A 429 -22.79 17.11 -5.72
N ALA A 430 -22.60 15.96 -6.35
CA ALA A 430 -22.45 15.84 -7.79
C ALA A 430 -23.63 15.10 -8.42
N SER A 431 -24.23 15.67 -9.47
CA SER A 431 -25.29 15.02 -10.24
C SER A 431 -24.74 13.95 -11.18
N HIS A 432 -23.58 14.24 -11.80
CA HIS A 432 -22.94 13.37 -12.76
C HIS A 432 -21.43 13.23 -12.48
N LEU A 433 -20.88 12.09 -12.91
CA LEU A 433 -19.46 11.76 -12.85
C LEU A 433 -19.06 11.07 -14.16
N TYR A 434 -18.14 11.66 -14.91
CA TYR A 434 -17.69 11.16 -16.20
C TYR A 434 -16.17 11.22 -16.34
N LEU A 435 -15.63 10.49 -17.31
CA LEU A 435 -14.25 10.70 -17.76
C LEU A 435 -14.17 11.98 -18.60
N ASP A 436 -13.20 12.83 -18.29
CA ASP A 436 -12.94 14.08 -19.03
C ASP A 436 -11.62 14.02 -19.81
N GLY A 437 -11.38 12.88 -20.43
CA GLY A 437 -10.13 12.59 -21.12
C GLY A 437 -9.75 11.12 -21.02
N ARG A 438 -8.60 10.77 -21.60
CA ARG A 438 -8.09 9.40 -21.60
C ARG A 438 -7.32 9.12 -20.29
N PRO A 439 -7.77 8.17 -19.45
CA PRO A 439 -7.02 7.78 -18.27
C PRO A 439 -5.67 7.15 -18.65
N ARG A 440 -4.65 7.38 -17.83
CA ARG A 440 -3.32 6.76 -17.98
C ARG A 440 -3.00 5.94 -16.74
N ARG A 441 -2.69 4.66 -16.93
CA ARG A 441 -2.17 3.81 -15.85
C ARG A 441 -0.73 4.18 -15.54
N ARG A 442 -0.36 4.07 -14.26
CA ARG A 442 1.04 4.04 -13.84
C ARG A 442 1.49 2.58 -13.86
N LEU A 443 2.59 2.30 -14.53
CA LEU A 443 3.17 0.97 -14.57
C LEU A 443 4.01 0.79 -13.31
N THR A 444 3.45 0.11 -12.32
CA THR A 444 4.08 -0.15 -11.02
C THR A 444 4.04 -1.62 -10.71
N VAL A 445 5.09 -2.14 -10.09
CA VAL A 445 5.09 -3.52 -9.61
C VAL A 445 4.25 -3.64 -8.34
N GLY A 446 3.38 -4.64 -8.30
CA GLY A 446 2.59 -4.99 -7.11
C GLY A 446 1.42 -4.06 -6.78
N THR A 447 1.36 -2.85 -7.35
CA THR A 447 0.24 -1.92 -7.18
C THR A 447 -0.42 -1.60 -8.50
N ARG A 448 -1.75 -1.45 -8.51
CA ARG A 448 -2.53 -0.99 -9.66
C ARG A 448 -3.10 0.40 -9.37
N THR A 449 -2.63 1.40 -10.11
CA THR A 449 -3.04 2.81 -9.93
C THR A 449 -3.01 3.59 -11.25
N PHE A 450 -3.44 4.86 -11.18
CA PHE A 450 -3.43 5.79 -12.31
C PHE A 450 -2.28 6.80 -12.17
N ALA A 451 -1.65 7.12 -13.29
CA ALA A 451 -0.77 8.28 -13.43
C ALA A 451 -1.55 9.56 -13.73
N SER A 452 -2.72 9.43 -14.37
CA SER A 452 -3.68 10.50 -14.61
C SER A 452 -5.08 9.91 -14.78
N LEU A 453 -6.07 10.53 -14.16
CA LEU A 453 -7.48 10.17 -14.29
C LEU A 453 -8.32 11.45 -14.42
N PRO A 454 -8.43 12.00 -15.65
CA PRO A 454 -9.26 13.18 -15.90
C PRO A 454 -10.74 12.85 -15.68
N LEU A 455 -11.40 13.60 -14.82
CA LEU A 455 -12.82 13.45 -14.48
C LEU A 455 -13.54 14.79 -14.63
N TYR A 456 -14.83 14.69 -14.94
CA TYR A 456 -15.77 15.79 -14.87
C TYR A 456 -16.89 15.44 -13.90
N VAL A 457 -17.24 16.38 -13.03
CA VAL A 457 -18.42 16.34 -12.17
C VAL A 457 -19.27 17.59 -12.39
N SER A 458 -20.59 17.45 -12.31
CA SER A 458 -21.51 18.60 -12.33
C SER A 458 -22.20 18.74 -10.99
N ALA A 459 -22.44 19.97 -10.53
CA ALA A 459 -23.16 20.25 -9.30
C ALA A 459 -24.54 19.55 -9.28
N GLY A 460 -24.90 19.03 -8.11
CA GLY A 460 -26.07 18.22 -7.82
C GLY A 460 -27.35 19.00 -7.59
#